data_AF-A0A7V8Y5Q4-F1
#
_entry.id   AF-A0A7V8Y5Q4-F1
#
_cell.length_a   1.000
_cell.length_b   1.000
_cell.length_c   1.000
_cell.angle_alpha   90.00
_cell.angle_beta   90.00
_cell.angle_gamma   90.00
#
_symmetry.space_group_name_H-M   'P 1'
#
loop_
_entity.id
_entity.type
_entity.pdbx_description
1 polymer ?
#
loop_
_entity_poly.entity_id
_entity_poly.type
_entity_poly.pdbx_seq_one_letter_code
_entity_poly.pdbx_strand_id
1 'polypeptide(L)'
;MVLEVSGQGTTDIYYAADTNGSESNVMLPWSKTVVVELSGAERTSGRLVSIVPGSVRAADGRYVVGQCRILVDGNEVANNRNGQSRCEHLLK
;
A
#
# COMPACT_ATOMS: atom_id res chain seq x y z
N MET A 1 4.28 2.53 10.71
CA MET A 1 4.51 1.85 9.41
C MET A 1 4.35 2.84 8.26
N VAL A 2 4.84 2.50 7.06
CA VAL A 2 4.74 3.36 5.87
C VAL A 2 4.15 2.56 4.71
N LEU A 3 3.16 3.14 4.03
CA LEU A 3 2.62 2.64 2.78
C LEU A 3 3.19 3.47 1.64
N GLU A 4 3.65 2.83 0.57
CA GLU A 4 4.26 3.55 -0.55
C GLU A 4 3.75 3.01 -1.87
N VAL A 5 3.60 3.92 -2.84
CA VAL A 5 3.32 3.60 -4.24
C VAL A 5 4.33 4.34 -5.11
N SER A 6 5.08 3.57 -5.90
CA SER A 6 6.01 4.10 -6.88
C SER A 6 5.39 4.13 -8.27
N GLY A 7 5.97 4.94 -9.15
CA GLY A 7 5.51 5.13 -10.51
C GLY A 7 5.59 6.60 -10.91
N GLN A 8 4.90 6.95 -12.00
CA GLN A 8 4.81 8.30 -12.53
C GLN A 8 3.36 8.61 -12.91
N GLY A 9 3.04 9.90 -12.96
CA GLY A 9 1.68 10.38 -13.24
C GLY A 9 0.79 10.34 -12.02
N THR A 10 -0.52 10.35 -12.26
CA THR A 10 -1.53 10.31 -11.19
C THR A 10 -2.29 9.00 -11.16
N THR A 11 -2.72 8.62 -9.96
CA THR A 11 -3.54 7.42 -9.73
C THR A 11 -4.43 7.62 -8.51
N ASP A 12 -5.42 6.76 -8.36
CA ASP A 12 -6.12 6.58 -7.09
C ASP A 12 -5.38 5.52 -6.25
N ILE A 13 -5.47 5.63 -4.93
CA ILE A 13 -4.90 4.69 -3.95
C ILE A 13 -5.97 4.37 -2.92
N TYR A 14 -6.17 3.08 -2.65
CA TYR A 14 -7.02 2.59 -1.56
C TYR A 14 -6.16 1.87 -0.53
N TYR A 15 -6.46 2.02 0.76
CA TYR A 15 -5.71 1.33 1.82
C TYR A 15 -6.62 0.92 2.98
N ALA A 16 -6.22 -0.18 3.63
CA ALA A 16 -6.73 -0.60 4.92
C ALA A 16 -5.55 -0.69 5.89
N ALA A 17 -5.54 0.16 6.91
CA ALA A 17 -4.50 0.18 7.93
C ALA A 17 -5.15 0.34 9.31
N ASP A 18 -4.78 1.41 10.06
CA ASP A 18 -5.47 1.71 11.31
C ASP A 18 -6.91 2.14 11.07
N THR A 19 -7.04 3.01 10.07
CA THR A 19 -8.29 3.38 9.42
C THR A 19 -8.25 2.96 7.96
N ASN A 20 -9.43 2.76 7.39
CA ASN A 20 -9.59 2.54 5.95
C ASN A 20 -9.69 3.89 5.25
N GLY A 21 -9.15 4.00 4.05
CA GLY A 21 -9.21 5.25 3.30
C GLY A 21 -8.91 5.10 1.82
N SER A 22 -9.14 6.20 1.11
CA SER A 22 -8.80 6.34 -0.30
C SER A 22 -8.27 7.74 -0.56
N GLU A 23 -7.29 7.86 -1.44
CA GLU A 23 -6.80 9.13 -1.95
C GLU A 23 -6.88 9.12 -3.47
N SER A 24 -7.57 10.12 -4.04
CA SER A 24 -7.85 10.19 -5.47
C SER A 24 -6.93 11.16 -6.18
N ASN A 25 -6.56 10.83 -7.43
CA ASN A 25 -5.72 11.64 -8.30
C ASN A 25 -4.41 12.10 -7.65
N VAL A 26 -3.76 11.23 -6.87
CA VAL A 26 -2.48 11.54 -6.21
C VAL A 26 -1.33 11.43 -7.20
N MET A 27 -0.35 12.34 -7.09
CA MET A 27 0.88 12.30 -7.89
C MET A 27 1.84 11.25 -7.33
N LEU A 28 2.45 10.46 -8.21
CA LEU A 28 3.49 9.49 -7.85
C LEU A 28 4.90 10.09 -7.96
N PRO A 29 5.85 9.67 -7.11
CA PRO A 29 5.71 8.67 -6.05
C PRO A 29 4.94 9.20 -4.84
N TRP A 30 4.16 8.31 -4.22
CA TRP A 30 3.32 8.63 -3.06
C TRP A 30 3.74 7.82 -1.84
N SER A 31 3.64 8.40 -0.66
CA SER A 31 3.85 7.71 0.60
C SER A 31 2.90 8.21 1.69
N LYS A 32 2.56 7.32 2.63
CA LYS A 32 1.77 7.64 3.81
C LYS A 32 2.30 6.91 5.03
N THR A 33 2.65 7.68 6.05
CA THR A 33 2.96 7.15 7.37
C THR A 33 1.65 6.93 8.14
N VAL A 34 1.48 5.73 8.67
CA VAL A 34 0.33 5.36 9.51
C VAL A 34 0.82 4.69 10.78
N VAL A 35 0.14 4.97 11.89
CA VAL A 35 0.32 4.30 13.18
C VAL A 35 -0.85 3.35 13.33
N VAL A 36 -0.58 2.06 13.50
CA VAL A 36 -1.60 1.03 13.67
C VAL A 36 -1.52 0.53 15.09
N GLU A 37 -2.61 0.68 15.84
CA GLU A 37 -2.69 0.16 17.20
C GLU A 37 -3.47 -1.15 17.19
N LEU A 38 -2.84 -2.23 17.68
CA LEU A 38 -3.52 -3.52 17.83
C LEU A 38 -4.32 -3.54 19.13
N SER A 39 -5.62 -3.82 19.02
CA SER A 39 -6.55 -3.80 20.14
C SER A 39 -7.21 -5.17 20.37
N GLY A 40 -7.50 -5.51 21.64
CA GLY A 40 -8.24 -6.73 21.99
C GLY A 40 -7.71 -7.99 21.31
N ALA A 41 -8.56 -8.62 20.50
CA ALA A 41 -8.25 -9.84 19.77
C ALA A 41 -7.13 -9.69 18.73
N GLU A 42 -6.92 -8.49 18.17
CA GLU A 42 -5.88 -8.22 17.15
C GLU A 42 -4.46 -8.44 17.70
N ARG A 43 -4.26 -8.29 19.02
CA ARG A 43 -2.98 -8.62 19.66
C ARG A 43 -2.64 -10.11 19.61
N THR A 44 -3.63 -10.96 19.40
CA THR A 44 -3.47 -12.41 19.29
C THR A 44 -3.56 -12.88 17.84
N SER A 45 -4.53 -12.37 17.07
CA SER A 45 -4.77 -12.80 15.69
C SER A 45 -3.97 -12.02 14.64
N GLY A 46 -3.47 -10.84 14.99
CA GLY A 46 -2.97 -9.84 14.07
C GLY A 46 -4.08 -9.06 13.36
N ARG A 47 -3.67 -8.02 12.62
CA ARG A 47 -4.52 -7.17 11.76
C ARG A 47 -3.98 -7.16 10.34
N LEU A 48 -4.83 -7.45 9.36
CA LEU A 48 -4.43 -7.39 7.96
C LEU A 48 -4.36 -5.92 7.52
N VAL A 49 -3.19 -5.48 7.11
CA VAL A 49 -2.96 -4.17 6.48
C VAL A 49 -2.76 -4.36 4.98
N SER A 50 -3.31 -3.46 4.17
CA SER A 50 -3.18 -3.54 2.71
C SER A 50 -3.20 -2.19 2.02
N ILE A 51 -2.59 -2.13 0.84
CA ILE A 51 -2.65 -1.01 -0.09
C ILE A 51 -2.89 -1.52 -1.51
N VAL A 52 -3.83 -0.88 -2.20
CA VAL A 52 -4.26 -1.18 -3.56
C VAL A 52 -4.03 0.07 -4.41
N PRO A 53 -2.94 0.12 -5.20
CA PRO A 53 -2.73 1.20 -6.15
C PRO A 53 -3.61 1.01 -7.39
N GLY A 54 -4.08 2.12 -7.95
CA GLY A 54 -4.69 2.14 -9.27
C GLY A 54 -3.70 1.87 -10.40
N SER A 55 -4.17 1.99 -11.63
CA SER A 55 -3.35 1.78 -12.82
C SER A 55 -2.51 3.01 -13.14
N VAL A 56 -1.24 2.78 -13.46
CA VAL A 56 -0.26 3.81 -13.86
C VAL A 56 0.24 3.52 -15.26
N ARG A 57 0.70 4.55 -15.97
CA ARG A 57 1.27 4.38 -17.31
C ARG A 57 2.73 3.95 -17.22
N ALA A 58 3.05 2.79 -17.78
CA ALA A 58 4.42 2.30 -17.91
C ALA A 58 5.16 3.01 -19.06
N ALA A 59 6.49 2.84 -19.10
CA ALA A 59 7.35 3.45 -20.12
C ALA A 59 7.01 2.99 -21.56
N ASP A 60 6.45 1.79 -21.71
CA ASP A 60 5.96 1.26 -23.00
C ASP A 60 4.58 1.80 -23.39
N GLY A 61 4.02 2.73 -22.60
CA GLY A 61 2.74 3.38 -22.84
C GLY A 61 1.53 2.58 -22.38
N ARG A 62 1.69 1.32 -21.93
CA ARG A 62 0.60 0.50 -21.40
C ARG A 62 0.24 0.89 -19.97
N TYR A 63 -0.99 0.63 -19.57
CA TYR A 63 -1.40 0.73 -18.19
C TYR A 63 -1.04 -0.55 -17.44
N VAL A 64 -0.40 -0.39 -16.29
CA VAL A 64 -0.04 -1.47 -15.37
C VAL A 64 -0.49 -1.09 -13.97
N VAL A 65 -0.65 -2.07 -13.08
CA VAL A 65 -0.91 -1.76 -11.67
C VAL A 65 0.30 -1.01 -11.09
N GLY A 66 0.04 0.05 -10.32
CA GLY A 66 1.10 0.75 -9.59
C GLY A 66 1.90 -0.20 -8.70
N GLN A 67 3.19 0.04 -8.57
CA GLN A 67 4.00 -0.76 -7.67
C GLN A 67 3.84 -0.24 -6.25
N CYS A 68 3.50 -1.11 -5.31
CA CYS A 68 3.38 -0.76 -3.91
C CYS A 68 4.41 -1.49 -3.04
N ARG A 69 4.65 -0.93 -1.84
CA ARG A 69 5.33 -1.62 -0.75
C ARG A 69 4.80 -1.19 0.61
N ILE A 70 4.96 -2.07 1.59
CA ILE A 70 4.63 -1.83 3.00
C ILE A 70 5.91 -1.92 3.81
N LEU A 71 6.21 -0.89 4.58
CA LEU A 71 7.35 -0.84 5.50
C LEU A 71 6.88 -0.85 6.96
N VAL A 72 7.39 -1.78 7.77
CA VAL A 72 7.21 -1.82 9.23
C VAL A 72 8.57 -1.63 9.88
N ASP A 73 8.68 -0.61 10.73
CA ASP A 73 9.94 -0.22 11.39
C ASP A 73 11.13 -0.06 10.43
N GLY A 74 10.85 0.46 9.23
CA GLY A 74 11.83 0.66 8.16
C GLY A 74 12.14 -0.57 7.30
N ASN A 75 11.59 -1.74 7.65
CA ASN A 75 11.80 -2.98 6.90
C ASN A 75 10.65 -3.23 5.91
N GLU A 76 10.98 -3.61 4.68
CA GLU A 76 9.98 -4.01 3.68
C GLU A 76 9.39 -5.38 4.06
N VAL A 77 8.07 -5.42 4.30
CA VAL A 77 7.35 -6.64 4.71
C VAL A 77 6.37 -7.15 3.65
N ALA A 78 6.03 -6.33 2.65
CA ALA A 78 5.22 -6.72 1.51
C ALA A 78 5.50 -5.83 0.29
N ASN A 79 5.42 -6.41 -0.91
CA ASN A 79 5.43 -5.71 -2.20
C ASN A 79 4.62 -6.52 -3.24
N ASN A 80 4.25 -5.91 -4.35
CA ASN A 80 3.47 -6.55 -5.42
C ASN A 80 4.29 -6.81 -6.71
N ARG A 81 5.62 -6.93 -6.61
CA ARG A 81 6.51 -7.08 -7.79
C ARG A 81 6.28 -8.38 -8.57
N ASN A 82 5.58 -9.33 -7.98
CA ASN A 82 5.13 -10.58 -8.59
C ASN A 82 3.85 -10.43 -9.45
N GLY A 83 3.40 -9.19 -9.70
CA GLY A 83 2.21 -8.92 -10.52
C GLY A 83 0.89 -8.94 -9.76
N GLN A 84 0.94 -8.92 -8.42
CA GLN A 84 -0.25 -8.79 -7.59
C GLN A 84 -0.89 -7.39 -7.72
N SER A 85 -2.21 -7.33 -7.54
CA SER A 85 -2.95 -6.06 -7.61
C SER A 85 -2.86 -5.22 -6.33
N ARG A 86 -2.28 -5.76 -5.26
CA ARG A 86 -2.20 -5.13 -3.93
C ARG A 86 -0.96 -5.60 -3.18
N CYS A 87 -0.57 -4.83 -2.18
CA CYS A 87 0.37 -5.25 -1.15
C CYS A 87 -0.40 -5.50 0.14
N GLU A 88 -0.14 -6.62 0.81
CA GLU A 88 -0.82 -6.98 2.05
C GLU A 88 0.15 -7.61 3.04
N HIS A 89 -0.07 -7.36 4.33
CA HIS A 89 0.73 -7.88 5.42
C HIS A 89 -0.13 -8.10 6.65
N LEU A 90 0.06 -9.23 7.35
CA LEU A 90 -0.59 -9.47 8.64
C LEU A 90 0.29 -8.90 9.76
N LEU A 91 -0.06 -7.72 10.25
CA LEU A 91 0.65 -7.06 11.35
C LEU A 91 0.37 -7.79 12.67
N LYS A 92 1.43 -8.07 13.44
CA LYS A 92 1.39 -8.76 14.73
C LYS A 92 2.28 -8.07 15.75
#